data_AF-A0A4U5LYM2-F1
#
_entry.id   AF-A0A4U5LYM2-F1
#
_cell.length_a   1.000
_cell.length_b   1.000
_cell.length_c   1.000
_cell.angle_alpha   90.00
_cell.angle_beta   90.00
_cell.angle_gamma   90.00
#
_symmetry.space_group_name_H-M   'P 1'
#
loop_
_entity.id
_entity.type
_entity.pdbx_description
1 polymer ?
#
loop_
_entity_poly.entity_id
_entity_poly.type
_entity_poly.pdbx_seq_one_letter_code
_entity_poly.pdbx_strand_id
1 'polypeptide(L)'
;MSGVDLSQLEKAQIVETQAKLFHPQMLLAYKFQALPLASRVCCKEFTGTQFLLRNYTDIGWVKRFTVSTAQLYDRNLDHCFSMRTRSSTFPQHSWNWILKFSIQTYPNCMEEIRVSLMTEDIDQPRSVEYLLAVVDEKKVLRAVAGKKTFTKTRYSAELDLEKQITATEIFSENSPLLSNGNLNLQLLLKPID
;
A
#
# COMPACT_ATOMS: atom_id res chain seq x y z
N MET A 1 -21.18 1.93 1.21
CA MET A 1 -21.79 3.22 1.55
C MET A 1 -20.67 4.20 1.88
N SER A 2 -20.45 5.16 1.01
CA SER A 2 -19.47 6.25 1.14
C SER A 2 -20.03 7.38 2.04
N GLY A 3 -19.21 8.37 2.40
CA GLY A 3 -19.69 9.55 3.14
C GLY A 3 -20.64 10.43 2.30
N VAL A 4 -20.47 10.40 0.97
CA VAL A 4 -21.38 11.06 0.02
C VAL A 4 -22.75 10.40 0.05
N ASP A 5 -22.81 9.06 0.05
CA ASP A 5 -24.06 8.31 0.11
C ASP A 5 -24.83 8.62 1.42
N LEU A 6 -24.11 8.75 2.55
CA LEU A 6 -24.73 9.14 3.83
C LEU A 6 -25.30 10.56 3.78
N SER A 7 -24.59 11.51 3.18
CA SER A 7 -25.08 12.89 3.02
C SER A 7 -26.31 12.98 2.11
N GLN A 8 -26.43 12.08 1.12
CA GLN A 8 -27.59 12.02 0.24
C GLN A 8 -28.78 11.39 0.96
N LEU A 9 -28.54 10.34 1.74
CA LEU A 9 -29.55 9.70 2.59
C LEU A 9 -30.12 10.68 3.62
N GLU A 10 -29.27 11.48 4.25
CA GLU A 10 -29.67 12.50 5.23
C GLU A 10 -30.71 13.49 4.66
N LYS A 11 -30.58 13.83 3.38
CA LYS A 11 -31.49 14.78 2.69
C LYS A 11 -32.77 14.13 2.17
N ALA A 12 -32.94 12.81 2.34
CA ALA A 12 -34.12 12.13 1.84
C ALA A 12 -35.33 12.43 2.75
N GLN A 13 -36.46 12.75 2.13
CA GLN A 13 -37.72 13.09 2.82
C GLN A 13 -38.18 12.03 3.83
N ILE A 14 -37.88 10.75 3.57
CA ILE A 14 -38.19 9.64 4.48
C ILE A 14 -37.41 9.72 5.80
N VAL A 15 -36.16 10.22 5.76
CA VAL A 15 -35.32 10.41 6.94
C VAL A 15 -35.88 11.54 7.79
N GLU A 16 -36.32 12.64 7.18
CA GLU A 16 -36.99 13.73 7.90
C GLU A 16 -38.30 13.24 8.55
N THR A 17 -39.10 12.48 7.81
CA THR A 17 -40.40 11.99 8.28
C THR A 17 -40.28 10.93 9.38
N GLN A 18 -39.19 10.16 9.39
CA GLN A 18 -38.97 9.04 10.33
C GLN A 18 -37.63 9.17 11.08
N ALA A 19 -37.26 10.39 11.48
CA ALA A 19 -35.97 10.71 12.09
C ALA A 19 -35.55 9.77 13.24
N LYS A 20 -36.50 9.38 14.11
CA LYS A 20 -36.24 8.48 15.24
C LYS A 20 -35.71 7.10 14.84
N LEU A 21 -36.08 6.61 13.65
CA LEU A 21 -35.63 5.33 13.13
C LEU A 21 -34.26 5.44 12.46
N PHE A 22 -34.04 6.50 11.68
CA PHE A 22 -32.86 6.65 10.83
C PHE A 22 -31.66 7.29 11.53
N HIS A 23 -31.86 8.30 12.38
CA HIS A 23 -30.76 9.04 13.01
C HIS A 23 -29.79 8.14 13.80
N PRO A 24 -30.23 7.17 14.64
CA PRO A 24 -29.30 6.29 15.35
C PRO A 24 -28.41 5.47 14.42
N GLN A 25 -29.00 4.93 13.34
CA GLN A 25 -28.27 4.12 12.35
C GLN A 25 -27.32 4.97 11.51
N MET A 26 -27.72 6.21 11.18
CA MET A 26 -26.86 7.16 10.47
C MET A 26 -25.67 7.60 11.32
N LEU A 27 -25.89 7.96 12.59
CA LEU A 27 -24.81 8.31 13.52
C LEU A 27 -23.81 7.16 13.67
N LEU A 28 -24.32 5.92 13.77
CA LEU A 28 -23.48 4.72 13.81
C LEU A 28 -22.66 4.56 12.52
N ALA A 29 -23.26 4.82 11.35
CA ALA A 29 -22.57 4.77 10.07
C ALA A 29 -21.50 5.87 9.92
N TYR A 30 -21.76 7.10 10.37
CA TYR A 30 -20.78 8.18 10.42
C TYR A 30 -19.62 7.86 11.36
N LYS A 31 -19.92 7.39 12.58
CA LYS A 31 -18.91 6.97 13.56
C LYS A 31 -18.02 5.86 12.99
N PHE A 32 -18.64 4.88 12.32
CA PHE A 32 -17.90 3.81 11.65
C PHE A 32 -16.95 4.38 10.58
N GLN A 33 -17.43 5.27 9.70
CA GLN A 33 -16.59 5.84 8.63
C GLN A 33 -15.48 6.76 9.16
N ALA A 34 -15.70 7.47 10.27
CA ALA A 34 -14.72 8.37 10.87
C ALA A 34 -13.54 7.64 11.52
N LEU A 35 -13.74 6.43 12.04
CA LEU A 35 -12.72 5.72 12.80
C LEU A 35 -11.77 4.89 11.91
N PRO A 36 -10.45 4.86 12.20
CA PRO A 36 -9.51 3.98 11.50
C PRO A 36 -9.85 2.51 11.66
N LEU A 37 -9.41 1.66 10.73
CA LEU A 37 -9.63 0.21 10.81
C LEU A 37 -9.18 -0.37 12.14
N ALA A 38 -8.01 0.03 12.64
CA ALA A 38 -7.49 -0.43 13.93
C ALA A 38 -8.46 -0.10 15.08
N SER A 39 -8.99 1.13 15.11
CA SER A 39 -9.93 1.58 16.14
C SER A 39 -11.31 0.92 16.02
N ARG A 40 -11.76 0.60 14.80
CA ARG A 40 -13.05 -0.08 14.56
C ARG A 40 -13.09 -1.45 15.21
N VAL A 41 -12.01 -2.22 15.12
CA VAL A 41 -11.93 -3.58 15.70
C VAL A 41 -12.14 -3.56 17.21
N CYS A 42 -11.71 -2.49 17.88
CA CYS A 42 -11.84 -2.35 19.33
C CYS A 42 -13.21 -1.80 19.78
N CYS A 43 -14.08 -1.38 18.86
CA CYS A 43 -15.39 -0.81 19.19
C CYS A 43 -16.47 -1.90 19.26
N LYS A 44 -17.03 -2.13 20.46
CA LYS A 44 -18.11 -3.12 20.67
C LYS A 44 -19.35 -2.89 19.80
N GLU A 45 -19.62 -1.64 19.42
CA GLU A 45 -20.73 -1.30 18.52
C GLU A 45 -20.56 -1.87 17.11
N PHE A 46 -19.34 -2.26 16.72
CA PHE A 46 -19.00 -2.72 15.37
C PHE A 46 -18.78 -4.23 15.25
N THR A 47 -19.13 -5.01 16.28
CA THR A 47 -18.94 -6.47 16.28
C THR A 47 -20.11 -7.24 15.66
N GLY A 48 -21.19 -6.55 15.27
CA GLY A 48 -22.35 -7.15 14.63
C GLY A 48 -22.10 -7.60 13.19
N THR A 49 -22.91 -8.53 12.69
CA THR A 49 -22.78 -9.12 11.34
C THR A 49 -22.85 -8.11 10.20
N GLN A 50 -23.54 -6.99 10.41
CA GLN A 50 -23.63 -5.87 9.47
C GLN A 50 -22.27 -5.19 9.17
N PHE A 51 -21.25 -5.45 9.99
CA PHE A 51 -19.89 -4.94 9.81
C PHE A 51 -18.88 -5.97 9.26
N LEU A 52 -19.25 -7.25 9.20
CA LEU A 52 -18.35 -8.36 8.82
C LEU A 52 -18.08 -8.46 7.31
N LEU A 53 -18.94 -7.87 6.46
CA LEU A 53 -18.93 -8.12 5.00
C LEU A 53 -18.25 -7.03 4.17
N ARG A 54 -17.37 -6.21 4.76
CA ARG A 54 -16.70 -5.14 3.99
C ARG A 54 -15.35 -5.59 3.46
N ASN A 55 -15.28 -5.66 2.13
CA ASN A 55 -14.03 -5.87 1.42
C ASN A 55 -13.20 -4.57 1.45
N TYR A 56 -12.04 -4.61 2.12
CA TYR A 56 -11.09 -3.51 2.21
C TYR A 56 -9.98 -3.58 1.16
N THR A 57 -10.12 -4.43 0.12
CA THR A 57 -9.13 -4.52 -0.96
C THR A 57 -8.97 -3.21 -1.73
N ASP A 58 -9.99 -2.36 -1.72
CA ASP A 58 -9.97 -1.02 -2.33
C ASP A 58 -8.98 -0.05 -1.66
N ILE A 59 -8.55 -0.35 -0.43
CA ILE A 59 -7.58 0.44 0.32
C ILE A 59 -6.17 0.34 -0.31
N GLY A 60 -5.86 -0.77 -0.99
CA GLY A 60 -4.65 -0.90 -1.81
C GLY A 60 -3.32 -0.96 -1.04
N TRP A 61 -3.34 -1.19 0.29
CA TRP A 61 -2.13 -1.22 1.13
C TRP A 61 -1.16 -2.34 0.81
N VAL A 62 -1.57 -3.35 0.04
CA VAL A 62 -0.70 -4.43 -0.45
C VAL A 62 -0.75 -4.45 -1.97
N LYS A 63 0.42 -4.44 -2.61
CA LYS A 63 0.54 -4.58 -4.06
C LYS A 63 1.70 -5.51 -4.42
N ARG A 64 1.47 -6.35 -5.43
CA ARG A 64 2.50 -7.15 -6.08
C ARG A 64 2.93 -6.49 -7.39
N PHE A 65 4.23 -6.54 -7.65
CA PHE A 65 4.89 -6.06 -8.84
C PHE A 65 5.75 -7.18 -9.42
N THR A 66 5.81 -7.25 -10.74
CA THR A 66 6.64 -8.23 -11.44
C THR A 66 7.67 -7.47 -12.24
N VAL A 67 8.95 -7.68 -11.92
CA VAL A 67 10.07 -7.24 -12.74
C VAL A 67 10.35 -8.37 -13.72
N SER A 68 10.05 -8.12 -14.99
CA SER A 68 10.22 -9.14 -16.03
C SER A 68 11.69 -9.46 -16.27
N THR A 69 11.98 -10.63 -16.84
CA THR A 69 13.35 -10.99 -17.26
C THR A 69 13.99 -9.90 -18.11
N ALA A 70 13.27 -9.32 -19.08
CA ALA A 70 13.79 -8.25 -19.93
C ALA A 70 14.20 -7.01 -19.11
N GLN A 71 13.34 -6.58 -18.18
CA GLN A 71 13.63 -5.46 -17.29
C GLN A 71 14.81 -5.73 -16.36
N LEU A 72 14.98 -6.99 -15.92
CA LEU A 72 16.15 -7.36 -15.14
C LEU A 72 17.45 -7.15 -15.94
N TYR A 73 17.46 -7.40 -17.25
CA TYR A 73 18.65 -7.16 -18.10
C TYR A 73 18.90 -5.69 -18.47
N ASP A 74 17.92 -4.81 -18.32
CA ASP A 74 18.06 -3.38 -18.57
C ASP A 74 18.82 -2.68 -17.41
N ARG A 75 20.15 -2.79 -17.45
CA ARG A 75 21.05 -2.15 -16.46
C ARG A 75 20.96 -0.63 -16.52
N ASN A 76 21.12 0.01 -15.36
CA ASN A 76 21.11 1.46 -15.20
C ASN A 76 19.81 2.14 -15.63
N LEU A 77 18.70 1.38 -15.72
CA LEU A 77 17.36 1.89 -16.02
C LEU A 77 16.44 1.73 -14.81
N ASP A 78 15.74 2.81 -14.45
CA ASP A 78 14.72 2.79 -13.40
C ASP A 78 13.38 2.27 -13.94
N HIS A 79 12.98 1.08 -13.51
CA HIS A 79 11.66 0.53 -13.75
C HIS A 79 10.67 1.05 -12.72
N CYS A 80 9.68 1.82 -13.16
CA CYS A 80 8.72 2.50 -12.29
C CYS A 80 7.38 1.76 -12.25
N PHE A 81 6.87 1.50 -11.04
CA PHE A 81 5.58 0.87 -10.81
C PHE A 81 4.69 1.78 -9.96
N SER A 82 3.58 2.24 -10.54
CA SER A 82 2.61 3.08 -9.83
C SER A 82 1.62 2.24 -9.03
N MET A 83 1.28 2.69 -7.83
CA MET A 83 0.18 2.15 -7.04
C MET A 83 -0.54 3.26 -6.27
N ARG A 84 -1.80 3.01 -5.90
CA ARG A 84 -2.60 3.93 -5.12
C ARG A 84 -3.08 3.25 -3.85
N THR A 85 -2.86 3.91 -2.71
CA THR A 85 -3.46 3.53 -1.44
C THR A 85 -4.55 4.53 -1.06
N ARG A 86 -5.44 4.16 -0.13
CA ARG A 86 -6.44 5.09 0.42
C ARG A 86 -6.44 5.05 1.94
N SER A 87 -6.88 6.14 2.57
CA SER A 87 -7.18 6.13 4.00
C SER A 87 -8.34 5.18 4.28
N SER A 88 -8.28 4.52 5.42
CA SER A 88 -9.39 3.72 5.92
C SER A 88 -10.49 4.55 6.61
N THR A 89 -10.23 5.84 6.84
CA THR A 89 -11.14 6.83 7.45
C THR A 89 -11.70 7.81 6.43
N PHE A 90 -12.82 8.44 6.80
CA PHE A 90 -13.34 9.61 6.10
C PHE A 90 -12.71 10.90 6.66
N PRO A 91 -12.35 11.89 5.81
CA PRO A 91 -12.36 11.85 4.34
C PRO A 91 -11.35 10.86 3.75
N GLN A 92 -11.78 10.15 2.69
CA GLN A 92 -10.95 9.15 2.02
C GLN A 92 -9.85 9.82 1.19
N HIS A 93 -8.73 10.15 1.83
CA HIS A 93 -7.55 10.63 1.13
C HIS A 93 -6.86 9.47 0.39
N SER A 94 -6.65 9.63 -0.92
CA SER A 94 -5.88 8.69 -1.73
C SER A 94 -4.43 9.15 -1.81
N TRP A 95 -3.48 8.21 -1.81
CA TRP A 95 -2.06 8.47 -1.95
C TRP A 95 -1.53 7.71 -3.15
N ASN A 96 -0.81 8.41 -4.02
CA ASN A 96 -0.15 7.82 -5.18
C ASN A 96 1.31 7.55 -4.81
N TRP A 97 1.75 6.34 -5.12
CA TRP A 97 3.09 5.86 -4.86
C TRP A 97 3.72 5.37 -6.14
N ILE A 98 5.03 5.53 -6.25
CA ILE A 98 5.85 4.97 -7.31
C ILE A 98 6.95 4.15 -6.67
N LEU A 99 6.96 2.85 -6.91
CA LEU A 99 8.08 1.98 -6.58
C LEU A 99 9.03 1.98 -7.78
N LYS A 100 10.29 2.36 -7.57
CA LYS A 100 11.34 2.25 -8.58
C LYS A 100 12.23 1.06 -8.26
N PHE A 101 12.55 0.28 -9.28
CA PHE A 101 13.51 -0.80 -9.21
C PHE A 101 14.57 -0.60 -10.30
N SER A 102 15.84 -0.70 -9.96
CA SER A 102 16.93 -0.72 -10.93
C SER A 102 18.07 -1.62 -10.48
N ILE A 103 18.83 -2.11 -11.46
CA ILE A 103 20.12 -2.76 -11.23
C ILE A 103 21.17 -1.82 -11.82
N GLN A 104 21.93 -1.17 -10.95
CA GLN A 104 22.99 -0.24 -11.34
C GLN A 104 24.30 -1.00 -11.50
N THR A 105 25.02 -0.70 -12.58
CA THR A 105 26.34 -1.26 -12.86
C THR A 105 27.37 -0.14 -12.81
N TYR A 106 28.38 -0.31 -11.97
CA TYR A 106 29.44 0.67 -11.76
C TYR A 106 30.70 0.33 -12.58
N PRO A 107 31.65 1.27 -12.76
CA PRO A 107 32.86 1.06 -13.57
C PRO A 107 33.75 -0.11 -13.12
N ASN A 108 33.64 -0.55 -11.87
CA ASN A 108 34.34 -1.71 -11.31
C ASN A 108 33.59 -3.04 -11.53
N CYS A 109 32.61 -3.07 -12.42
CA CYS A 109 31.70 -4.21 -12.66
C CYS A 109 30.90 -4.64 -11.42
N MET A 110 30.81 -3.80 -10.38
CA MET A 110 29.91 -4.04 -9.26
C MET A 110 28.48 -3.75 -9.72
N GLU A 111 27.58 -4.64 -9.36
CA GLU A 111 26.14 -4.48 -9.58
C GLU A 111 25.41 -4.29 -8.25
N GLU A 112 24.56 -3.27 -8.19
CA GLU A 112 23.79 -2.92 -6.99
C GLU A 112 22.30 -2.89 -7.34
N ILE A 113 21.47 -3.51 -6.51
CA ILE A 113 20.02 -3.50 -6.66
C ILE A 113 19.48 -2.30 -5.89
N ARG A 114 18.90 -1.33 -6.59
CA ARG A 114 18.26 -0.20 -5.95
C ARG A 114 16.76 -0.31 -6.02
N VAL A 115 16.13 -0.15 -4.86
CA VAL A 115 14.68 -0.02 -4.75
C VAL A 115 14.37 1.26 -4.00
N SER A 116 13.55 2.13 -4.57
CA SER A 116 13.09 3.34 -3.90
C SER A 116 11.58 3.48 -3.98
N LEU A 117 11.00 4.03 -2.93
CA LEU A 117 9.58 4.36 -2.86
C LEU A 117 9.43 5.87 -2.89
N MET A 118 8.62 6.35 -3.82
CA MET A 118 8.28 7.75 -3.97
C MET A 118 6.78 7.94 -3.77
N THR A 119 6.39 9.11 -3.30
CA THR A 119 4.98 9.55 -3.26
C THR A 119 4.83 10.83 -4.04
N GLU A 120 3.71 10.95 -4.73
CA GLU A 120 3.30 12.14 -5.45
C GLU A 120 2.31 12.96 -4.61
N ASP A 121 2.20 14.26 -4.90
CA ASP A 121 1.19 15.16 -4.35
C ASP A 121 1.04 15.09 -2.82
N ILE A 122 2.16 15.29 -2.11
CA ILE A 122 2.17 15.34 -0.64
C ILE A 122 1.75 16.72 -0.17
N ASP A 123 0.51 16.87 0.29
CA ASP A 123 0.08 18.11 0.97
C ASP A 123 0.49 18.16 2.44
N GLN A 124 0.46 17.01 3.11
CA GLN A 124 0.78 16.85 4.53
C GLN A 124 1.77 15.70 4.73
N PRO A 125 2.67 15.77 5.73
CA PRO A 125 3.59 14.68 6.05
C PRO A 125 2.87 13.34 6.21
N ARG A 126 3.45 12.28 5.63
CA ARG A 126 2.89 10.92 5.66
C ARG A 126 3.90 9.96 6.27
N SER A 127 3.61 9.43 7.45
CA SER A 127 4.43 8.40 8.08
C SER A 127 3.87 7.02 7.75
N VAL A 128 4.71 6.11 7.28
CA VAL A 128 4.32 4.73 6.95
C VAL A 128 5.34 3.74 7.50
N GLU A 129 4.84 2.61 7.99
CA GLU A 129 5.60 1.37 8.11
C GLU A 129 5.51 0.65 6.76
N TYR A 130 6.61 0.11 6.27
CA TYR A 130 6.63 -0.66 5.03
C TYR A 130 7.22 -2.05 5.26
N LEU A 131 6.77 -2.99 4.44
CA LEU A 131 7.39 -4.30 4.25
C LEU A 131 7.53 -4.50 2.74
N LEU A 132 8.76 -4.55 2.25
CA LEU A 132 9.09 -4.90 0.87
C LEU A 132 9.64 -6.31 0.87
N ALA A 133 9.00 -7.21 0.13
CA ALA A 133 9.35 -8.62 0.08
C ALA A 133 9.59 -9.09 -1.35
N VAL A 134 10.60 -9.94 -1.54
CA VAL A 134 10.67 -10.84 -2.69
C VAL A 134 9.80 -12.05 -2.37
N VAL A 135 8.90 -12.40 -3.28
CA VAL A 135 7.93 -13.47 -3.07
C VAL A 135 7.95 -14.44 -4.23
N ASP A 136 7.60 -15.70 -3.96
CA ASP A 136 7.13 -16.62 -4.99
C ASP A 136 5.59 -16.75 -4.90
N GLU A 137 5.01 -17.72 -5.61
CA GLU A 137 3.56 -17.93 -5.60
C GLU A 137 3.01 -18.35 -4.22
N LYS A 138 3.84 -18.93 -3.34
CA LYS A 138 3.42 -19.61 -2.11
C LYS A 138 3.95 -18.96 -0.84
N LYS A 139 5.08 -18.25 -0.88
CA LYS A 139 5.81 -17.77 0.30
C LYS A 139 6.60 -16.49 0.04
N VAL A 140 6.97 -15.85 1.14
CA VAL A 140 7.97 -14.79 1.18
C VAL A 140 9.35 -15.43 1.19
N LEU A 141 10.23 -14.97 0.29
CA LEU A 141 11.59 -15.48 0.13
C LEU A 141 12.60 -14.63 0.93
N ARG A 142 12.47 -13.31 0.80
CA ARG A 142 13.30 -12.30 1.46
C ARG A 142 12.43 -11.08 1.73
N ALA A 143 12.73 -10.34 2.80
CA ALA A 143 12.00 -9.11 3.08
C ALA A 143 12.84 -8.11 3.87
N VAL A 144 12.54 -6.84 3.64
CA VAL A 144 13.02 -5.71 4.42
C VAL A 144 11.81 -4.93 4.94
N ALA A 145 11.88 -4.50 6.18
CA ALA A 145 10.86 -3.68 6.81
C ALA A 145 11.47 -2.42 7.41
N GLY A 146 10.66 -1.37 7.49
CA GLY A 146 11.12 -0.13 8.08
C GLY A 146 10.01 0.89 8.26
N LYS A 147 10.40 2.08 8.72
CA LYS A 147 9.51 3.23 8.88
C LYS A 147 10.09 4.41 8.12
N LYS A 148 9.24 5.13 7.40
CA LYS A 148 9.64 6.35 6.70
C LYS A 148 8.55 7.40 6.82
N THR A 149 8.98 8.64 6.94
CA THR A 149 8.10 9.82 6.89
C THR A 149 8.40 10.57 5.60
N PHE A 150 7.39 10.70 4.77
CA PHE A 150 7.43 11.42 3.51
C PHE A 150 6.89 12.83 3.70
N THR A 151 7.61 13.82 3.17
CA THR A 151 7.24 15.24 3.23
C THR A 151 7.44 15.89 1.86
N LYS A 152 6.93 17.11 1.67
CA LYS A 152 7.16 17.89 0.43
C LYS A 152 8.64 17.97 0.03
N THR A 153 9.55 18.04 1.01
CA THR A 153 11.01 18.12 0.77
C THR A 153 11.69 16.75 0.75
N ARG A 154 11.02 15.69 1.23
CA ARG A 154 11.52 14.31 1.27
C ARG A 154 10.43 13.35 0.82
N TYR A 155 10.16 13.35 -0.48
CA TYR A 155 9.10 12.55 -1.08
C TYR A 155 9.58 11.19 -1.62
N SER A 156 10.87 10.88 -1.48
CA SER A 156 11.50 9.63 -1.90
C SER A 156 12.30 9.02 -0.75
N ALA A 157 12.30 7.69 -0.66
CA ALA A 157 13.14 6.93 0.26
C ALA A 157 13.64 5.65 -0.42
N GLU A 158 14.95 5.39 -0.32
CA GLU A 158 15.51 4.07 -0.64
C GLU A 158 15.03 3.03 0.39
N LEU A 159 14.71 1.84 -0.14
CA LEU A 159 14.31 0.66 0.59
C LEU A 159 15.47 -0.32 0.45
N ASP A 160 16.13 -0.65 1.55
CA ASP A 160 17.42 -1.38 1.59
C ASP A 160 17.31 -2.88 1.22
N LEU A 161 16.69 -3.20 0.07
CA LEU A 161 16.51 -4.58 -0.41
C LEU A 161 17.85 -5.22 -0.80
N GLU A 162 18.84 -4.43 -1.21
CA GLU A 162 20.23 -4.86 -1.47
C GLU A 162 20.90 -5.57 -0.29
N LYS A 163 20.43 -5.32 0.94
CA LYS A 163 20.93 -6.03 2.14
C LYS A 163 20.41 -7.47 2.23
N GLN A 164 19.41 -7.82 1.42
CA GLN A 164 18.71 -9.11 1.46
C GLN A 164 18.94 -9.96 0.21
N ILE A 165 19.25 -9.34 -0.92
CA ILE A 165 19.49 -10.00 -2.21
C ILE A 165 20.59 -9.29 -2.97
N THR A 166 21.29 -10.01 -3.85
CA THR A 166 22.33 -9.45 -4.73
C THR A 166 22.00 -9.71 -6.19
N ALA A 167 22.54 -8.90 -7.10
CA ALA A 167 22.38 -9.13 -8.54
C ALA A 167 22.93 -10.51 -8.94
N THR A 168 24.07 -10.92 -8.38
CA THR A 168 24.66 -12.25 -8.59
C THR A 168 23.71 -13.38 -8.21
N GLU A 169 22.97 -13.26 -7.11
CA GLU A 169 21.95 -14.25 -6.70
C GLU A 169 20.74 -14.28 -7.65
N ILE A 170 20.35 -13.14 -8.22
CA ILE A 170 19.26 -13.07 -9.21
C ILE A 170 19.66 -13.79 -10.50
N PHE A 171 20.89 -13.58 -10.98
CA PHE A 171 21.37 -14.14 -12.25
C PHE A 171 22.05 -15.51 -12.11
N SER A 172 22.04 -16.12 -10.92
CA SER A 172 22.55 -17.47 -10.75
C SER A 172 21.68 -18.48 -11.50
N GLU A 173 22.29 -19.58 -11.96
CA GLU A 173 21.55 -20.70 -12.54
C GLU A 173 20.48 -21.20 -11.55
N ASN A 174 19.23 -21.31 -12.01
CA ASN A 174 18.07 -21.70 -11.19
C ASN A 174 17.87 -20.84 -9.92
N SER A 175 18.07 -19.51 -10.03
CA SER A 175 17.88 -18.58 -8.92
C SER A 175 16.53 -18.82 -8.21
N PRO A 176 16.53 -19.05 -6.88
CA PRO A 176 15.31 -19.26 -6.12
C PRO A 176 14.48 -17.98 -5.97
N LEU A 177 15.05 -16.83 -6.33
CA LEU A 177 14.39 -15.52 -6.30
C LEU A 177 13.47 -15.29 -7.51
N LEU A 178 13.65 -16.09 -8.56
CA LEU A 178 12.91 -15.96 -9.82
C LEU A 178 11.80 -17.01 -9.91
N SER A 179 10.61 -16.57 -10.27
CA SER A 179 9.50 -17.46 -10.67
C SER A 179 9.23 -17.26 -12.15
N ASN A 180 9.37 -18.33 -12.94
CA ASN A 180 9.26 -18.29 -14.40
C ASN A 180 10.16 -17.20 -15.03
N GLY A 181 11.37 -17.03 -14.51
CA GLY A 181 12.34 -16.04 -14.96
C GLY A 181 12.09 -14.60 -14.48
N ASN A 182 11.00 -14.35 -13.73
CA ASN A 182 10.63 -13.01 -13.27
C ASN A 182 10.85 -12.85 -11.76
N LEU A 183 11.24 -11.66 -11.34
CA LEU A 183 11.34 -11.30 -9.92
C LEU A 183 10.01 -10.71 -9.47
N ASN A 184 9.37 -11.31 -8.46
CA ASN A 184 8.12 -10.80 -7.92
C ASN A 184 8.37 -10.07 -6.59
N LEU A 185 7.97 -8.81 -6.55
CA LEU A 185 8.04 -7.96 -5.37
C LEU A 185 6.65 -7.77 -4.78
N GLN A 186 6.55 -7.76 -3.46
CA GLN A 186 5.34 -7.41 -2.73
C GLN A 186 5.64 -6.27 -1.78
N LEU A 187 4.93 -5.16 -1.94
CA LEU A 187 5.00 -4.02 -1.04
C LEU A 187 3.73 -3.97 -0.20
N LEU A 188 3.89 -3.96 1.11
CA LEU A 188 2.86 -3.63 2.09
C LEU A 188 3.20 -2.27 2.70
N LEU A 189 2.24 -1.35 2.67
CA LEU A 189 2.32 -0.06 3.37
C LEU A 189 1.27 -0.01 4.47
N LYS A 190 1.68 0.40 5.66
CA LYS A 190 0.80 0.64 6.79
C LYS A 190 0.97 2.10 7.23
N PRO A 191 -0.08 2.92 7.14
CA PRO A 191 -0.07 4.26 7.74
C PRO A 191 0.29 4.21 9.22
N ILE A 192 1.12 5.15 9.67
CA ILE A 192 1.37 5.43 11.09
C ILE A 192 0.51 6.64 11.44
N ASP A 193 -0.49 6.42 12.29
CA ASP A 193 -1.30 7.49 12.90
C ASP A 193 -0.50 8.25 13.97
#